data_AF-A0A938SZ48-F1
#
_entry.id   AF-A0A938SZ48-F1
#
_cell.length_a   1.000
_cell.length_b   1.000
_cell.length_c   1.000
_cell.angle_alpha   90.00
_cell.angle_beta   90.00
_cell.angle_gamma   90.00
#
_symmetry.space_group_name_H-M   'P 1'
#
loop_
_entity.id
_entity.type
_entity.pdbx_description
1 polymer ?
#
loop_
_entity_poly.entity_id
_entity_poly.type
_entity_poly.pdbx_seq_one_letter_code
_entity_poly.pdbx_strand_id
1 'polypeptide(L)' 'MSENGLFPKNYSKFLQSRGKAEGYEFQHAPSGSVAPLTVTFADKLRWWTWDRWRRMKKIREERDRRLQEIVQITKGPSSK' A
#
# COMPACT_ATOMS: atom_id res chain seq x y z
N MET A 1 4.38 13.09 29.63
CA MET A 1 3.70 12.83 28.34
C MET A 1 4.52 13.51 27.26
N SER A 2 5.16 12.75 26.36
CA SER A 2 6.13 13.32 25.40
C SER A 2 5.42 14.22 24.39
N GLU A 3 5.75 15.52 24.38
CA GLU A 3 5.23 16.54 23.45
C GLU A 3 5.68 16.32 21.99
N ASN A 4 6.55 15.33 21.74
CA ASN A 4 7.12 14.99 20.45
C ASN A 4 6.48 13.76 19.81
N GLY A 5 5.16 13.60 19.98
CA GLY A 5 4.42 12.62 19.18
C GLY A 5 4.48 12.98 17.69
N LEU A 6 4.46 11.98 16.81
CA LEU A 6 4.37 12.19 15.36
C LEU A 6 3.03 12.85 14.95
N PHE A 7 2.02 12.71 15.82
CA PHE A 7 0.63 13.02 15.54
C PHE A 7 0.19 14.46 15.86
N PRO A 8 0.61 15.10 16.98
CA PRO A 8 0.16 16.45 17.34
C PRO A 8 0.45 17.50 16.26
N LYS A 9 1.58 17.41 15.56
CA LYS A 9 1.95 18.34 14.48
C LYS A 9 1.05 18.23 13.25
N ASN A 10 0.58 17.03 12.94
CA ASN A 10 -0.33 16.80 11.82
C ASN A 10 -1.73 17.33 12.13
N TYR A 11 -2.22 17.09 13.35
CA TYR A 11 -3.52 17.60 13.79
C TYR A 11 -3.54 19.11 13.98
N SER A 12 -2.45 19.72 14.49
CA SER A 12 -2.37 21.18 14.63
C SER A 12 -2.39 21.88 13.27
N LYS A 13 -1.70 21.34 12.27
CA LYS A 13 -1.72 21.86 10.90
C LYS A 13 -3.10 21.73 10.25
N PHE A 14 -3.78 20.60 10.45
CA PHE A 14 -5.16 20.41 9.98
C PHE A 14 -6.13 21.39 10.65
N LEU A 15 -6.01 21.60 11.96
CA LEU A 15 -6.85 22.55 12.71
C LEU A 15 -6.70 23.99 12.19
N GLN A 16 -5.49 24.41 11.80
CA GLN A 16 -5.25 25.72 11.19
C GLN A 16 -5.93 25.87 9.81
N SER A 17 -6.01 24.78 9.04
CA SER A 17 -6.62 24.77 7.70
C SER A 17 -8.07 24.28 7.68
N ARG A 18 -8.71 24.03 8.82
CA ARG A 18 -10.01 23.35 8.91
C ARG A 18 -11.15 24.04 8.14
N GLY A 19 -11.09 25.38 8.03
CA GLY A 19 -12.09 26.15 7.29
C GLY A 19 -11.86 26.18 5.77
N LYS A 20 -10.71 25.67 5.32
CA LYS A 20 -10.34 25.50 3.89
C LYS A 20 -10.34 24.05 3.45
N ALA A 21 -10.39 23.12 4.41
CA ALA A 21 -10.53 21.71 4.14
C ALA A 21 -11.99 21.43 3.81
N GLU A 22 -12.32 21.50 2.53
CA GLU A 22 -13.45 20.75 2.01
C GLU A 22 -13.19 19.29 2.36
N GLY A 23 -14.15 18.61 2.98
CA GLY A 23 -13.95 17.24 3.48
C GLY A 23 -13.50 16.29 2.38
N TYR A 24 -13.31 15.01 2.70
CA TYR A 24 -13.14 14.01 1.65
C TYR A 24 -14.38 14.04 0.75
N GLU A 25 -14.27 14.68 -0.42
CA GLU A 25 -15.33 14.71 -1.41
C GLU A 25 -15.47 13.29 -1.93
N PHE A 26 -16.52 12.60 -1.49
CA PHE A 26 -16.88 11.26 -1.96
C PHE A 26 -17.01 11.17 -3.50
N GLN A 27 -17.09 12.32 -4.19
CA GLN A 27 -17.15 12.46 -5.65
C GLN A 27 -15.78 12.75 -6.31
N HIS A 28 -14.73 13.04 -5.54
CA HIS A 28 -13.35 13.18 -6.02
C HIS A 28 -12.47 12.01 -5.56
N ALA A 29 -13.05 10.82 -5.44
CA ALA A 29 -12.25 9.61 -5.55
C ALA A 29 -11.51 9.68 -6.89
N PRO A 30 -10.18 9.47 -6.94
CA PRO A 30 -9.46 9.43 -8.21
C PRO A 30 -10.21 8.49 -9.14
N SER A 31 -10.73 9.03 -10.24
CA SER A 31 -11.62 8.31 -11.16
C SER A 31 -10.81 7.19 -11.83
N GLY A 32 -10.82 6.04 -11.19
CA GLY A 32 -9.96 4.93 -11.54
C GLY A 32 -10.35 3.75 -10.68
N SER A 33 -11.48 3.13 -11.01
CA SER A 33 -11.72 1.75 -10.58
C SER A 33 -10.76 0.87 -11.36
N VAL A 34 -9.48 0.87 -10.95
CA VAL A 34 -8.52 -0.10 -11.45
C VAL A 34 -8.88 -1.40 -10.76
N ALA A 35 -9.37 -2.36 -11.53
CA ALA A 35 -9.61 -3.69 -11.00
C ALA A 35 -8.32 -4.18 -10.32
N PRO A 36 -8.39 -4.67 -9.07
CA PRO A 36 -7.21 -5.20 -8.42
C PRO A 36 -6.65 -6.32 -9.29
N LEU A 37 -5.33 -6.33 -9.47
CA LEU A 37 -4.64 -7.39 -10.21
C LEU A 37 -5.07 -8.74 -9.64
N THR A 38 -5.80 -9.51 -10.46
CA THR A 38 -6.24 -10.84 -10.06
C THR A 38 -5.01 -11.73 -10.06
N VAL A 39 -4.62 -12.21 -8.87
CA VAL A 39 -3.43 -13.06 -8.74
C VAL A 39 -3.74 -14.41 -9.40
N THR A 40 -3.24 -14.60 -10.62
CA THR A 40 -3.29 -15.90 -11.30
C THR A 40 -2.22 -16.79 -10.72
N PHE A 41 -2.61 -17.82 -9.97
CA PHE A 41 -1.69 -18.87 -9.54
C PHE A 41 -1.46 -19.82 -10.72
N ALA A 42 -0.22 -20.31 -10.86
CA ALA A 42 0.13 -21.29 -11.90
C ALA A 42 -0.77 -22.54 -11.84
N ASP A 43 -1.15 -22.94 -10.62
CA ASP A 43 -2.07 -24.04 -10.36
C ASP A 43 -3.36 -23.54 -9.72
N LYS A 44 -4.51 -24.08 -10.15
CA LYS A 44 -5.82 -23.79 -9.53
C LYS A 44 -5.80 -24.20 -8.06
N LEU A 45 -6.03 -23.24 -7.16
CA LEU A 45 -6.10 -23.47 -5.71
C LEU A 45 -7.24 -24.44 -5.38
N ARG A 46 -6.88 -25.66 -4.96
CA ARG A 46 -7.78 -26.54 -4.22
C ARG A 46 -7.69 -26.21 -2.73
N TRP A 47 -8.81 -26.30 -2.01
CA TRP A 47 -8.88 -25.97 -0.59
C TRP A 47 -8.10 -26.98 0.29
N TRP A 48 -7.92 -28.21 -0.18
CA TRP A 48 -7.05 -29.23 0.41
C TRP A 48 -5.86 -29.45 -0.52
N THR A 49 -4.66 -29.15 -0.05
CA THR A 49 -3.44 -29.37 -0.82
C THR A 49 -2.26 -29.51 0.12
N TRP A 50 -1.55 -30.62 0.02
CA TRP A 50 -0.44 -30.99 0.89
C TRP A 50 0.81 -30.11 0.75
N ASP A 51 0.94 -29.40 -0.38
CA ASP A 51 2.05 -28.51 -0.72
C ASP A 51 1.80 -27.04 -0.31
N ARG A 52 0.74 -26.76 0.46
CA ARG A 52 0.34 -25.39 0.86
C ARG A 52 1.50 -24.59 1.46
N TRP A 53 2.33 -25.21 2.30
CA TRP A 53 3.46 -24.55 2.95
C TRP A 53 4.55 -24.12 1.96
N ARG A 54 4.86 -24.95 0.95
CA ARG A 54 5.81 -24.61 -0.13
C ARG A 54 5.28 -23.43 -0.94
N ARG A 55 3.99 -23.43 -1.28
CA ARG A 55 3.35 -22.32 -1.99
C ARG A 55 3.32 -21.03 -1.19
N MET A 56 3.00 -21.09 0.10
CA MET A 56 3.06 -19.89 0.97
C MET A 56 4.46 -19.29 1.03
N LYS A 57 5.51 -20.12 1.05
CA LYS A 57 6.89 -19.65 0.95
C LYS A 57 7.15 -18.90 -0.36
N LYS A 58 6.80 -19.51 -1.49
CA LYS A 58 6.96 -18.90 -2.83
C LYS A 58 6.18 -17.59 -2.97
N ILE A 59 4.96 -17.52 -2.44
CA ILE A 59 4.15 -16.28 -2.46
C ILE A 59 4.82 -15.16 -1.65
N ARG A 60 5.39 -15.47 -0.48
CA ARG A 60 6.12 -14.47 0.32
C ARG A 60 7.37 -13.96 -0.41
N GLU A 61 8.15 -14.87 -1.00
CA GLU A 61 9.34 -14.50 -1.79
C GLU A 61 8.96 -13.58 -2.98
N GLU A 62 7.91 -13.95 -3.73
CA GLU A 62 7.38 -13.17 -4.84
C GLU A 62 6.79 -11.82 -4.42
N ARG A 63 6.17 -11.75 -3.24
CA ARG A 63 5.69 -10.49 -2.64
C ARG A 63 6.87 -9.58 -2.29
N ASP A 64 7.87 -10.13 -1.62
CA ASP A 64 9.02 -9.36 -1.12
C ASP A 64 9.85 -8.82 -2.30
N ARG A 65 10.01 -9.61 -3.36
CA ARG A 65 10.61 -9.17 -4.63
C ARG A 65 9.86 -7.97 -5.24
N ARG A 66 8.54 -8.07 -5.42
CA ARG A 66 7.72 -6.97 -5.98
C ARG A 66 7.78 -5.72 -5.11
N LEU A 67 7.77 -5.89 -3.78
CA LEU A 67 7.92 -4.77 -2.84
C LEU A 67 9.27 -4.07 -3.03
N GLN A 68 10.35 -4.83 -3.18
CA GLN A 68 11.67 -4.28 -3.48
C GLN A 68 11.68 -3.51 -4.81
N GLU A 69 11.08 -4.06 -5.86
CA GLU A 69 10.97 -3.39 -7.17
C GLU A 69 10.22 -2.05 -7.04
N ILE A 70 9.10 -2.01 -6.30
CA ILE A 70 8.34 -0.77 -6.04
C ILE A 70 9.18 0.25 -5.25
N VAL A 71 9.91 -0.20 -4.23
CA VAL A 71 10.82 0.66 -3.44
C VAL A 71 11.95 1.20 -4.31
N GLN A 72 12.42 0.44 -5.29
CA GLN A 72 13.45 0.90 -6.22
C GLN A 72 12.90 1.91 -7.24
N ILE A 73 11.70 1.67 -7.79
CA ILE A 73 11.02 2.62 -8.68
C ILE A 73 10.80 3.97 -7.99
N THR A 74 10.31 3.96 -6.76
CA THR A 74 10.07 5.18 -5.97
C THR A 74 11.34 5.93 -5.59
N LYS A 75 12.49 5.26 -5.55
CA LYS A 75 13.78 5.92 -5.27
C LYS A 75 14.32 6.70 -6.47
N GLY A 76 13.88 6.39 -7.70
CA GLY A 76 14.39 7.01 -8.94
C GLY A 76 15.92 6.90 -9.09
N PRO A 77 16.49 7.20 -10.27
CA PRO A 77 17.92 7.50 -10.31
C PRO A 77 18.11 8.75 -9.45
N SER A 78 18.83 8.62 -8.34
CA SER A 78 19.40 9.77 -7.64
C SER A 78 20.04 10.65 -8.71
N SER A 79 19.42 11.78 -9.01
CA SER A 79 19.98 12.83 -9.86
C SER A 79 21.38 13.12 -9.34
N LYS A 80 22.39 12.68 -10.07
CA LYS A 80 23.74 13.24 -10.03
C LYS A 80 23.88 14.14 -11.23
#